data_AF-A0AAD8U7K9-F1
#
_entry.id   AF-A0AAD8U7K9-F1
#
_cell.length_a   1.000
_cell.length_b   1.000
_cell.length_c   1.000
_cell.angle_alpha   90.00
_cell.angle_beta   90.00
_cell.angle_gamma   90.00
#
_symmetry.space_group_name_H-M   'P 1'
#
loop_
_entity.id
_entity.type
_entity.pdbx_description
1 polymer ?
#
loop_
_entity_poly.entity_id
_entity_poly.type
_entity_poly.pdbx_seq_one_letter_code
_entity_poly.pdbx_strand_id
1 'polypeptide(L)'
;MIWKRNKTDETSARILAIIFEYALDKFDNSKDLHAAGMTKFLSVINGFVTADKPIDMCLPAFPFKSANKADKVLGSLPDKAEELALQRLNAICLRIRDIYSPGARITIISDGLVYNDLLCIPDRDTWAYGEALRAIAVKQSFNRINFSCLKELLEFPLSERMSEIVYIANATNLRRYLLNKYGKEDLDINYEIATQPDTLMTYCGYRRFLESDLQHIFPTGKNRSHNSYKRDIKYLAREMMIRGYAFAGAIKAAFPNHLRLSIHHSTGEHKVSLSLLHTETGYTTPWHCCVALMANGEWLSAPISTFKDDPYFDVIFEDGRPSYFREKLYRDEDRK
;
A
#
# COMPACT_ATOMS: atom_id res chain seq x y z
N MET A 1 -14.37 38.74 -4.95
CA MET A 1 -13.31 37.83 -4.44
C MET A 1 -13.79 36.90 -3.34
N ILE A 2 -14.54 37.39 -2.33
CA ILE A 2 -15.02 36.59 -1.18
C ILE A 2 -15.87 35.38 -1.61
N TRP A 3 -16.80 35.56 -2.55
CA TRP A 3 -17.68 34.47 -3.03
C TRP A 3 -16.94 33.32 -3.74
N LYS A 4 -15.89 33.64 -4.52
CA LYS A 4 -15.04 32.63 -5.17
C LYS A 4 -14.23 31.85 -4.15
N ARG A 5 -13.67 32.53 -3.14
CA ARG A 5 -12.88 31.91 -2.06
C ARG A 5 -13.72 30.91 -1.25
N ASN A 6 -14.94 31.29 -0.87
CA ASN A 6 -15.85 30.40 -0.14
C ASN A 6 -16.20 29.13 -0.94
N LYS A 7 -16.40 29.23 -2.26
CA LYS A 7 -16.70 28.07 -3.12
C LYS A 7 -15.49 27.12 -3.26
N THR A 8 -14.28 27.66 -3.34
CA THR A 8 -13.04 26.86 -3.41
C THR A 8 -12.81 26.09 -2.11
N ASP A 9 -13.00 26.75 -0.96
CA ASP A 9 -12.85 26.13 0.35
C ASP A 9 -13.89 25.01 0.56
N GLU A 10 -15.15 25.26 0.18
CA GLU A 10 -16.23 24.26 0.22
C GLU A 10 -15.93 23.04 -0.67
N THR A 11 -15.45 23.28 -1.90
CA THR A 11 -15.07 22.19 -2.82
C THR A 11 -13.93 21.36 -2.25
N SER A 12 -12.90 22.01 -1.71
CA SER A 12 -11.75 21.33 -1.10
C SER A 12 -12.16 20.48 0.09
N ALA A 13 -13.06 20.97 0.94
CA ALA A 13 -13.61 20.23 2.07
C ALA A 13 -14.39 18.99 1.62
N ARG A 14 -15.23 19.11 0.58
CA ARG A 14 -15.98 17.98 0.03
C ARG A 14 -15.07 16.93 -0.60
N ILE A 15 -13.99 17.35 -1.28
CA ILE A 15 -12.97 16.43 -1.82
C ILE A 15 -12.30 15.66 -0.70
N LEU A 16 -11.85 16.35 0.36
CA LEU A 16 -11.20 15.68 1.49
C LEU A 16 -12.15 14.71 2.20
N ALA A 17 -13.42 15.07 2.35
CA ALA A 17 -14.44 14.19 2.92
C ALA A 17 -14.59 12.88 2.12
N ILE A 18 -14.62 12.95 0.77
CA ILE A 18 -14.63 11.76 -0.08
C ILE A 18 -13.42 10.87 0.21
N ILE A 19 -12.22 11.44 0.36
CA ILE A 19 -11.00 10.67 0.65
C ILE A 19 -11.10 10.00 2.02
N PHE A 20 -11.60 10.70 3.03
CA PHE A 20 -11.73 10.18 4.40
C PHE A 20 -12.76 9.05 4.56
N GLU A 21 -13.73 8.91 3.65
CA GLU A 21 -14.59 7.71 3.61
C GLU A 21 -13.82 6.40 3.32
N TYR A 22 -12.59 6.51 2.84
CA TYR A 22 -11.70 5.39 2.54
C TYR A 22 -10.58 5.26 3.57
N ALA A 23 -10.61 6.05 4.65
CA ALA A 23 -9.55 6.06 5.65
C ALA A 23 -9.37 4.69 6.32
N LEU A 24 -8.16 4.43 6.81
CA LEU A 24 -7.78 3.19 7.51
C LEU A 24 -8.44 3.04 8.90
N ASP A 25 -9.29 3.98 9.27
CA ASP A 25 -9.76 4.18 10.65
C ASP A 25 -11.11 3.51 10.92
N LYS A 26 -11.46 2.46 10.17
CA LYS A 26 -12.64 1.62 10.44
C LYS A 26 -12.57 0.88 11.79
N PHE A 27 -11.46 1.02 12.54
CA PHE A 27 -11.17 0.25 13.74
C PHE A 27 -11.02 1.06 15.05
N ASP A 28 -11.07 2.41 15.04
CA ASP A 28 -10.96 3.24 16.28
C ASP A 28 -11.44 4.71 16.11
N ASN A 29 -11.49 5.51 17.21
CA ASN A 29 -11.97 6.92 17.33
C ASN A 29 -11.37 7.92 16.30
N SER A 30 -11.83 7.82 15.06
CA SER A 30 -11.27 8.41 13.84
C SER A 30 -11.40 9.93 13.70
N LYS A 31 -12.40 10.54 14.36
CA LYS A 31 -12.71 11.96 14.18
C LYS A 31 -11.61 12.89 14.69
N ASP A 32 -10.92 12.51 15.77
CA ASP A 32 -9.87 13.34 16.38
C ASP A 32 -8.56 13.28 15.60
N LEU A 33 -8.23 12.12 15.00
CA LEU A 33 -7.03 11.93 14.18
C LEU A 33 -7.13 12.69 12.84
N HIS A 34 -8.32 12.74 12.25
CA HIS A 34 -8.55 13.49 11.00
C HIS A 34 -8.37 14.99 11.20
N ALA A 35 -8.72 15.51 12.38
CA ALA A 35 -8.64 16.94 12.69
C ALA A 35 -7.19 17.45 12.70
N ALA A 36 -6.21 16.64 13.10
CA ALA A 36 -4.82 17.06 13.28
C ALA A 36 -4.13 17.51 11.97
N GLY A 37 -4.38 16.81 10.85
CA GLY A 37 -3.81 17.16 9.55
C GLY A 37 -4.76 17.90 8.60
N MET A 38 -6.03 18.04 8.96
CA MET A 38 -7.08 18.58 8.08
C MET A 38 -6.68 19.90 7.43
N THR A 39 -6.15 20.86 8.21
CA THR A 39 -5.70 22.15 7.70
C THR A 39 -4.60 22.03 6.65
N LYS A 40 -3.64 21.12 6.84
CA LYS A 40 -2.54 20.89 5.89
C LYS A 40 -3.06 20.23 4.62
N PHE A 41 -3.91 19.21 4.73
CA PHE A 41 -4.50 18.53 3.57
C PHE A 41 -5.40 19.46 2.76
N LEU A 42 -6.24 20.26 3.41
CA LEU A 42 -7.05 21.27 2.75
C LEU A 42 -6.19 22.31 2.05
N SER A 43 -5.09 22.76 2.65
CA SER A 43 -4.16 23.70 2.01
C SER A 43 -3.61 23.14 0.69
N VAL A 44 -3.19 21.87 0.68
CA VAL A 44 -2.72 21.18 -0.53
C VAL A 44 -3.82 21.09 -1.59
N ILE A 45 -5.00 20.57 -1.22
CA ILE A 45 -6.15 20.43 -2.12
C ILE A 45 -6.56 21.79 -2.70
N ASN A 46 -6.64 22.81 -1.85
CA ASN A 46 -7.02 24.17 -2.23
C ASN A 46 -6.06 24.78 -3.26
N GLY A 47 -4.76 24.44 -3.18
CA GLY A 47 -3.77 24.82 -4.19
C GLY A 47 -4.15 24.33 -5.59
N PHE A 48 -4.61 23.08 -5.72
CA PHE A 48 -5.07 22.53 -7.00
C PHE A 48 -6.42 23.10 -7.42
N VAL A 49 -7.39 23.21 -6.51
CA VAL A 49 -8.74 23.72 -6.81
C VAL A 49 -8.69 25.19 -7.25
N THR A 50 -7.88 26.02 -6.58
CA THR A 50 -7.67 27.42 -6.99
C THR A 50 -7.03 27.53 -8.37
N ALA A 51 -6.17 26.59 -8.73
CA ALA A 51 -5.51 26.53 -10.03
C ALA A 51 -6.34 25.83 -11.12
N ASP A 52 -7.55 25.34 -10.81
CA ASP A 52 -8.40 24.52 -11.69
C ASP A 52 -7.65 23.32 -12.31
N LYS A 53 -6.80 22.68 -11.49
CA LYS A 53 -6.00 21.50 -11.89
C LYS A 53 -6.51 20.22 -11.25
N PRO A 54 -6.31 19.06 -11.89
CA PRO A 54 -6.58 17.77 -11.24
C PRO A 54 -5.87 17.67 -9.89
N ILE A 55 -6.52 17.07 -8.89
CA ILE A 55 -5.89 16.80 -7.60
C ILE A 55 -4.91 15.63 -7.78
N ASP A 56 -3.62 15.91 -7.70
CA ASP A 56 -2.60 14.88 -7.78
C ASP A 56 -2.26 14.33 -6.38
N MET A 57 -2.40 13.02 -6.21
CA MET A 57 -2.12 12.28 -4.99
C MET A 57 -0.98 11.28 -5.22
N CYS A 58 -0.18 11.00 -4.19
CA CYS A 58 0.85 9.97 -4.25
C CYS A 58 0.69 8.93 -3.13
N LEU A 59 0.80 7.66 -3.48
CA LEU A 59 0.59 6.52 -2.58
C LEU A 59 1.77 5.53 -2.70
N PRO A 60 2.69 5.48 -1.73
CA PRO A 60 3.65 4.38 -1.65
C PRO A 60 2.94 3.10 -1.21
N ALA A 61 2.94 2.11 -2.10
CA ALA A 61 2.18 0.87 -1.92
C ALA A 61 2.52 -0.14 -3.03
N PHE A 62 1.96 -1.34 -2.91
CA PHE A 62 2.05 -2.43 -3.89
C PHE A 62 3.51 -2.84 -4.19
N PRO A 63 4.26 -3.33 -3.18
CA PRO A 63 5.64 -3.73 -3.34
C PRO A 63 5.79 -5.05 -4.11
N PHE A 64 5.15 -6.10 -3.58
CA PHE A 64 5.21 -7.51 -3.98
C PHE A 64 4.27 -8.30 -3.04
N LYS A 65 3.83 -9.52 -3.42
CA LYS A 65 3.12 -10.43 -2.51
C LYS A 65 4.02 -10.92 -1.36
N SER A 66 3.42 -11.16 -0.20
CA SER A 66 4.08 -11.79 0.96
C SER A 66 4.84 -13.06 0.57
N ALA A 67 5.99 -13.29 1.22
CA ALA A 67 6.75 -14.52 1.03
C ALA A 67 6.03 -15.76 1.60
N ASN A 68 5.05 -15.57 2.48
CA ASN A 68 4.27 -16.64 3.09
C ASN A 68 3.13 -17.10 2.15
N LYS A 69 3.50 -17.93 1.18
CA LYS A 69 2.58 -18.59 0.24
C LYS A 69 1.83 -19.78 0.84
N ALA A 70 2.22 -20.23 2.05
CA ALA A 70 1.58 -21.35 2.72
C ALA A 70 0.28 -20.91 3.43
N ASP A 71 0.27 -19.70 4.00
CA ASP A 71 -0.82 -19.26 4.87
C ASP A 71 -1.41 -17.90 4.50
N LYS A 72 -0.66 -17.00 3.83
CA LYS A 72 -1.13 -15.62 3.63
C LYS A 72 -1.65 -15.31 2.24
N VAL A 73 -0.96 -15.74 1.19
CA VAL A 73 -1.24 -15.31 -0.19
C VAL A 73 -1.31 -16.49 -1.16
N LEU A 74 -2.04 -16.32 -2.27
CA LEU A 74 -2.25 -17.36 -3.29
C LEU A 74 -1.02 -17.60 -4.18
N GLY A 75 -0.09 -16.64 -4.27
CA GLY A 75 1.10 -16.73 -5.12
C GLY A 75 1.96 -15.47 -5.08
N SER A 76 2.92 -15.36 -6.00
CA SER A 76 3.81 -14.18 -6.12
C SER A 76 3.20 -13.01 -6.89
N LEU A 77 2.17 -13.24 -7.71
CA LEU A 77 1.59 -12.23 -8.60
C LEU A 77 0.33 -11.59 -7.98
N PRO A 78 -0.02 -10.36 -8.41
CA PRO A 78 -1.30 -9.73 -8.05
C PRO A 78 -2.49 -10.63 -8.41
N ASP A 79 -3.45 -10.72 -7.52
CA ASP A 79 -4.68 -11.49 -7.66
C ASP A 79 -5.91 -10.58 -7.51
N LYS A 80 -7.10 -11.13 -7.22
CA LYS A 80 -8.33 -10.34 -7.09
C LYS A 80 -8.21 -9.26 -6.02
N ALA A 81 -7.41 -9.47 -4.97
CA ALA A 81 -7.25 -8.48 -3.91
C ALA A 81 -6.63 -7.18 -4.47
N GLU A 82 -5.59 -7.28 -5.31
CA GLU A 82 -5.01 -6.09 -5.96
C GLU A 82 -5.97 -5.45 -6.96
N GLU A 83 -6.74 -6.23 -7.71
CA GLU A 83 -7.76 -5.70 -8.63
C GLU A 83 -8.79 -4.84 -7.88
N LEU A 84 -9.35 -5.36 -6.77
CA LEU A 84 -10.31 -4.63 -5.93
C LEU A 84 -9.69 -3.39 -5.31
N ALA A 85 -8.42 -3.46 -4.90
CA ALA A 85 -7.71 -2.32 -4.35
C ALA A 85 -7.50 -1.20 -5.39
N LEU A 86 -7.10 -1.56 -6.61
CA LEU A 86 -6.99 -0.62 -7.73
C LEU A 86 -8.36 -0.04 -8.10
N GLN A 87 -9.41 -0.87 -8.17
CA GLN A 87 -10.77 -0.41 -8.41
C GLN A 87 -11.20 0.63 -7.38
N ARG A 88 -10.91 0.37 -6.09
CA ARG A 88 -11.23 1.27 -4.98
C ARG A 88 -10.51 2.62 -5.10
N LEU A 89 -9.21 2.63 -5.42
CA LEU A 89 -8.44 3.85 -5.65
C LEU A 89 -8.95 4.65 -6.85
N ASN A 90 -9.27 3.96 -7.96
CA ASN A 90 -9.84 4.59 -9.14
C ASN A 90 -11.22 5.19 -8.83
N ALA A 91 -12.05 4.51 -8.03
CA ALA A 91 -13.36 5.00 -7.60
C ALA A 91 -13.27 6.30 -6.78
N ILE A 92 -12.28 6.46 -5.89
CA ILE A 92 -12.03 7.73 -5.18
C ILE A 92 -11.88 8.87 -6.19
N CYS A 93 -11.04 8.67 -7.21
CA CYS A 93 -10.78 9.70 -8.22
C CYS A 93 -12.02 10.03 -9.06
N LEU A 94 -12.84 9.02 -9.39
CA LEU A 94 -14.09 9.21 -10.13
C LEU A 94 -15.10 10.01 -9.30
N ARG A 95 -15.27 9.69 -8.02
CA ARG A 95 -16.16 10.42 -7.11
C ARG A 95 -15.74 11.88 -6.92
N ILE A 96 -14.43 12.15 -6.85
CA ILE A 96 -13.92 13.53 -6.82
C ILE A 96 -14.30 14.26 -8.11
N ARG A 97 -14.18 13.60 -9.27
CA ARG A 97 -14.55 14.20 -10.57
C ARG A 97 -16.02 14.61 -10.63
N ASP A 98 -16.91 13.85 -10.00
CA ASP A 98 -18.35 14.15 -10.00
C ASP A 98 -18.69 15.49 -9.31
N ILE A 99 -17.81 15.97 -8.40
CA ILE A 99 -17.98 17.24 -7.70
C ILE A 99 -16.98 18.33 -8.13
N TYR A 100 -15.92 17.95 -8.84
CA TYR A 100 -14.83 18.82 -9.26
C TYR A 100 -14.34 18.41 -10.65
N SER A 101 -14.71 19.18 -11.68
CA SER A 101 -14.54 18.80 -13.10
C SER A 101 -13.13 18.33 -13.51
N PRO A 102 -12.02 18.99 -13.07
CA PRO A 102 -10.67 18.49 -13.36
C PRO A 102 -10.38 17.10 -12.77
N GLY A 103 -11.10 16.72 -11.72
CA GLY A 103 -11.02 15.42 -11.07
C GLY A 103 -9.75 15.23 -10.27
N ALA A 104 -9.32 13.97 -10.15
CA ALA A 104 -8.12 13.60 -9.40
C ALA A 104 -7.37 12.46 -10.09
N ARG A 105 -6.11 12.29 -9.70
CA ARG A 105 -5.25 11.16 -10.09
C ARG A 105 -4.47 10.66 -8.88
N ILE A 106 -4.26 9.35 -8.81
CA ILE A 106 -3.40 8.72 -7.80
C ILE A 106 -2.20 8.10 -8.50
N THR A 107 -1.00 8.52 -8.11
CA THR A 107 0.25 7.87 -8.51
C THR A 107 0.65 6.85 -7.45
N ILE A 108 0.55 5.57 -7.79
CA ILE A 108 1.07 4.47 -6.98
C ILE A 108 2.59 4.42 -7.16
N ILE A 109 3.32 4.56 -6.06
CA ILE A 109 4.78 4.54 -6.05
C ILE A 109 5.20 3.20 -5.45
N SER A 110 5.66 2.27 -6.28
CA SER A 110 6.07 0.96 -5.79
C SER A 110 7.30 1.07 -4.91
N ASP A 111 7.17 0.58 -3.69
CA ASP A 111 8.23 0.47 -2.70
C ASP A 111 8.89 -0.93 -2.69
N GLY A 112 8.55 -1.78 -3.65
CA GLY A 112 9.06 -3.15 -3.75
C GLY A 112 10.58 -3.20 -3.79
N LEU A 113 11.20 -2.47 -4.74
CA LEU A 113 12.65 -2.48 -4.90
C LEU A 113 13.40 -1.90 -3.70
N VAL A 114 12.72 -1.12 -2.86
CA VAL A 114 13.29 -0.53 -1.64
C VAL A 114 13.49 -1.60 -0.57
N TYR A 115 12.63 -2.61 -0.50
CA TYR A 115 12.54 -3.54 0.63
C TYR A 115 12.69 -5.02 0.26
N ASN A 116 12.56 -5.41 -1.00
CA ASN A 116 12.41 -6.82 -1.40
C ASN A 116 13.55 -7.73 -0.91
N ASP A 117 14.80 -7.26 -0.97
CA ASP A 117 15.96 -7.97 -0.45
C ASP A 117 15.91 -8.20 1.07
N LEU A 118 15.41 -7.24 1.85
CA LEU A 118 15.18 -7.38 3.29
C LEU A 118 14.13 -8.46 3.59
N LEU A 119 13.13 -8.63 2.73
CA LEU A 119 12.05 -9.61 2.89
C LEU A 119 12.30 -10.92 2.13
N CYS A 120 13.52 -11.12 1.61
CA CYS A 120 13.90 -12.30 0.83
C CYS A 120 13.02 -12.53 -0.42
N ILE A 121 12.47 -11.46 -0.98
CA ILE A 121 11.74 -11.47 -2.25
C ILE A 121 12.71 -11.18 -3.40
N PRO A 122 12.85 -12.10 -4.38
CA PRO A 122 13.74 -11.88 -5.52
C PRO A 122 13.38 -10.61 -6.31
N ASP A 123 14.37 -9.87 -6.82
CA ASP A 123 14.14 -8.69 -7.67
C ASP A 123 13.26 -9.03 -8.89
N ARG A 124 13.40 -10.24 -9.43
CA ARG A 124 12.56 -10.77 -10.52
C ARG A 124 11.08 -10.88 -10.16
N ASP A 125 10.76 -11.33 -8.94
CA ASP A 125 9.39 -11.45 -8.46
C ASP A 125 8.77 -10.06 -8.26
N THR A 126 9.55 -9.11 -7.73
CA THR A 126 9.14 -7.71 -7.61
C THR A 126 8.85 -7.07 -8.97
N TRP A 127 9.71 -7.31 -9.97
CA TRP A 127 9.48 -6.87 -11.35
C TRP A 127 8.18 -7.45 -11.92
N ALA A 128 8.01 -8.76 -11.83
CA ALA A 128 6.84 -9.46 -12.36
C ALA A 128 5.53 -9.01 -11.68
N TYR A 129 5.56 -8.78 -10.37
CA TYR A 129 4.42 -8.24 -9.63
C TYR A 129 4.04 -6.85 -10.16
N GLY A 130 5.01 -5.96 -10.33
CA GLY A 130 4.76 -4.61 -10.85
C GLY A 130 4.21 -4.59 -12.28
N GLU A 131 4.74 -5.43 -13.17
CA GLU A 131 4.22 -5.56 -14.55
C GLU A 131 2.79 -6.11 -14.57
N ALA A 132 2.51 -7.16 -13.79
CA ALA A 132 1.18 -7.73 -13.68
C ALA A 132 0.16 -6.73 -13.09
N LEU A 133 0.56 -5.91 -12.11
CA LEU A 133 -0.29 -4.89 -11.51
C LEU A 133 -0.68 -3.81 -12.53
N ARG A 134 0.28 -3.35 -13.33
CA ARG A 134 0.02 -2.42 -14.45
C ARG A 134 -0.91 -3.04 -15.49
N ALA A 135 -0.72 -4.32 -15.81
CA ALA A 135 -1.60 -5.04 -16.74
C ALA A 135 -3.04 -5.13 -16.23
N ILE A 136 -3.27 -5.32 -14.92
CA ILE A 136 -4.62 -5.28 -14.33
C ILE A 136 -5.25 -3.90 -14.53
N ALA A 137 -4.52 -2.82 -14.21
CA ALA A 137 -5.05 -1.47 -14.38
C ALA A 137 -5.46 -1.16 -15.83
N VAL A 138 -4.68 -1.62 -16.81
CA VAL A 138 -5.00 -1.49 -18.24
C VAL A 138 -6.23 -2.35 -18.60
N LYS A 139 -6.22 -3.65 -18.23
CA LYS A 139 -7.31 -4.60 -18.53
C LYS A 139 -8.65 -4.09 -17.99
N GLN A 140 -8.66 -3.49 -16.81
CA GLN A 140 -9.87 -2.98 -16.14
C GLN A 140 -10.15 -1.50 -16.43
N SER A 141 -9.36 -0.84 -17.29
CA SER A 141 -9.53 0.58 -17.64
C SER A 141 -9.52 1.54 -16.43
N PHE A 142 -8.64 1.28 -15.44
CA PHE A 142 -8.44 2.14 -14.27
C PHE A 142 -7.62 3.39 -14.62
N ASN A 143 -8.21 4.25 -15.45
CA ASN A 143 -7.55 5.37 -16.13
C ASN A 143 -7.21 6.58 -15.22
N ARG A 144 -7.45 6.48 -13.90
CA ARG A 144 -7.09 7.52 -12.91
C ARG A 144 -5.89 7.14 -12.06
N ILE A 145 -5.27 6.00 -12.34
CA ILE A 145 -4.11 5.48 -11.61
C ILE A 145 -2.88 5.59 -12.50
N ASN A 146 -1.86 6.28 -11.99
CA ASN A 146 -0.53 6.27 -12.54
C ASN A 146 0.36 5.35 -11.71
N PHE A 147 1.44 4.86 -12.30
CA PHE A 147 2.44 4.07 -11.61
C PHE A 147 3.78 4.78 -11.70
N SER A 148 4.51 4.74 -10.60
CA SER A 148 5.89 5.17 -10.54
C SER A 148 6.74 4.14 -9.81
N CYS A 149 7.99 4.01 -10.22
CA CYS A 149 8.95 3.08 -9.63
C CYS A 149 10.12 3.84 -9.00
N LEU A 150 10.94 3.14 -8.20
CA LEU A 150 12.11 3.74 -7.56
C LEU A 150 13.01 4.50 -8.55
N LYS A 151 13.22 3.96 -9.76
CA LYS A 151 14.03 4.62 -10.80
C LYS A 151 13.50 6.01 -11.19
N GLU A 152 12.19 6.22 -11.19
CA GLU A 152 11.59 7.51 -11.56
C GLU A 152 11.68 8.55 -10.44
N LEU A 153 11.89 8.12 -9.20
CA LEU A 153 12.17 9.03 -8.08
C LEU A 153 13.61 9.55 -8.08
N LEU A 154 14.48 8.92 -8.87
CA LEU A 154 15.92 9.12 -8.84
C LEU A 154 16.39 9.67 -10.19
N GLU A 155 17.28 10.65 -10.15
CA GLU A 155 18.02 11.14 -11.31
C GLU A 155 19.15 10.17 -11.66
N PHE A 156 18.80 8.90 -11.87
CA PHE A 156 19.75 7.81 -12.09
C PHE A 156 19.94 7.58 -13.61
N PRO A 157 21.18 7.53 -14.13
CA PRO A 157 21.45 7.46 -15.55
C PRO A 157 21.18 6.05 -16.12
N LEU A 158 19.90 5.73 -16.31
CA LEU A 158 19.42 4.53 -16.98
C LEU A 158 18.49 4.89 -18.14
N SER A 159 18.36 3.97 -19.09
CA SER A 159 17.39 4.09 -20.17
C SER A 159 15.98 4.36 -19.64
N GLU A 160 15.19 5.09 -20.44
CA GLU A 160 13.82 5.42 -20.05
C GLU A 160 12.98 4.16 -19.86
N ARG A 161 13.05 3.23 -20.81
CA ARG A 161 12.44 1.90 -20.72
C ARG A 161 13.40 0.92 -20.02
N MET A 162 12.94 0.32 -18.93
CA MET A 162 13.63 -0.79 -18.28
C MET A 162 13.07 -2.12 -18.80
N SER A 163 13.95 -3.03 -19.22
CA SER A 163 13.61 -4.45 -19.36
C SER A 163 13.86 -5.17 -18.04
N GLU A 164 13.32 -6.38 -17.89
CA GLU A 164 13.54 -7.22 -16.70
C GLU A 164 15.03 -7.38 -16.35
N ILE A 165 15.87 -7.67 -17.34
CA ILE A 165 17.32 -7.84 -17.15
C ILE A 165 17.95 -6.54 -16.65
N VAL A 166 17.60 -5.39 -17.24
CA VAL A 166 18.14 -4.08 -16.84
C VAL A 166 17.69 -3.72 -15.43
N TYR A 167 16.43 -3.99 -15.08
CA TYR A 167 15.91 -3.78 -13.73
C TYR A 167 16.69 -4.60 -12.70
N ILE A 168 16.84 -5.91 -12.92
CA ILE A 168 17.53 -6.81 -11.99
C ILE A 168 19.01 -6.41 -11.85
N ALA A 169 19.69 -6.15 -12.96
CA ALA A 169 21.10 -5.76 -12.96
C ALA A 169 21.37 -4.45 -12.19
N ASN A 170 20.38 -3.58 -12.08
CA ASN A 170 20.51 -2.27 -11.42
C ASN A 170 19.78 -2.17 -10.08
N ALA A 171 19.10 -3.23 -9.63
CA ALA A 171 18.31 -3.23 -8.41
C ALA A 171 19.09 -2.71 -7.19
N THR A 172 20.26 -3.29 -6.94
CA THR A 172 21.14 -2.89 -5.82
C THR A 172 21.72 -1.48 -6.01
N ASN A 173 22.02 -1.08 -7.24
CA ASN A 173 22.55 0.26 -7.53
C ASN A 173 21.50 1.34 -7.26
N LEU A 174 20.25 1.09 -7.62
CA LEU A 174 19.12 1.99 -7.35
C LEU A 174 18.87 2.13 -5.84
N ARG A 175 18.88 1.02 -5.09
CA ARG A 175 18.80 1.05 -3.62
C ARG A 175 19.95 1.86 -3.01
N ARG A 176 21.18 1.61 -3.44
CA ARG A 176 22.35 2.35 -2.95
C ARG A 176 22.26 3.84 -3.27
N TYR A 177 21.84 4.20 -4.48
CA TYR A 177 21.68 5.60 -4.86
C TYR A 177 20.61 6.30 -4.01
N LEU A 178 19.47 5.63 -3.77
CA LEU A 178 18.42 6.13 -2.87
C LEU A 178 18.99 6.46 -1.48
N LEU A 179 19.70 5.50 -0.87
CA LEU A 179 20.25 5.66 0.47
C LEU A 179 21.33 6.75 0.53
N ASN A 180 22.19 6.83 -0.48
CA ASN A 180 23.23 7.86 -0.53
C ASN A 180 22.67 9.27 -0.71
N LYS A 181 21.59 9.42 -1.49
CA LYS A 181 21.02 10.75 -1.81
C LYS A 181 20.04 11.26 -0.75
N TYR A 182 19.25 10.36 -0.17
CA TYR A 182 18.14 10.73 0.73
C TYR A 182 18.23 10.11 2.12
N GLY A 183 19.20 9.21 2.36
CA GLY A 183 19.49 8.71 3.69
C GLY A 183 20.16 9.77 4.57
N LYS A 184 20.29 9.43 5.85
CA LYS A 184 20.94 10.26 6.87
C LYS A 184 21.90 9.38 7.66
N GLU A 185 23.20 9.68 7.60
CA GLU A 185 24.26 8.85 8.20
C GLU A 185 24.14 8.74 9.73
N ASP A 186 23.73 9.84 10.38
CA ASP A 186 23.54 9.96 11.82
C ASP A 186 22.09 9.70 12.27
N LEU A 187 21.29 9.00 11.47
CA LEU A 187 19.91 8.65 11.83
C LEU A 187 19.88 7.63 12.98
N ASP A 188 19.54 8.10 14.18
CA ASP A 188 19.20 7.20 15.29
C ASP A 188 17.75 6.73 15.18
N ILE A 189 17.56 5.59 14.52
CA ILE A 189 16.22 5.03 14.34
C ILE A 189 15.55 4.62 15.66
N ASN A 190 16.32 4.31 16.71
CA ASN A 190 15.73 3.96 18.01
C ASN A 190 15.15 5.20 18.68
N TYR A 191 15.86 6.34 18.58
CA TYR A 191 15.35 7.62 19.04
C TYR A 191 14.08 8.03 18.28
N GLU A 192 14.07 7.91 16.95
CA GLU A 192 12.88 8.20 16.13
C GLU A 192 11.68 7.31 16.53
N ILE A 193 11.90 6.00 16.71
CA ILE A 193 10.85 5.08 17.18
C ILE A 193 10.35 5.46 18.59
N ALA A 194 11.23 5.93 19.47
CA ALA A 194 10.87 6.29 20.84
C ALA A 194 10.13 7.64 20.95
N THR A 195 10.37 8.56 20.01
CA THR A 195 9.91 9.96 20.14
C THR A 195 8.86 10.38 19.13
N GLN A 196 8.76 9.69 17.98
CA GLN A 196 7.80 10.01 16.92
C GLN A 196 6.66 8.98 16.87
N PRO A 197 5.42 9.36 17.20
CA PRO A 197 4.29 8.41 17.25
C PRO A 197 4.03 7.69 15.92
N ASP A 198 4.14 8.39 14.77
CA ASP A 198 3.97 7.80 13.44
C ASP A 198 5.03 6.75 13.11
N THR A 199 6.26 7.02 13.50
CA THR A 199 7.40 6.10 13.35
C THR A 199 7.17 4.86 14.20
N LEU A 200 6.73 5.02 15.46
CA LEU A 200 6.41 3.90 16.35
C LEU A 200 5.29 3.02 15.79
N MET A 201 4.19 3.62 15.33
CA MET A 201 3.07 2.88 14.74
C MET A 201 3.50 2.07 13.51
N THR A 202 4.29 2.68 12.63
CA THR A 202 4.82 2.00 11.44
C THR A 202 5.75 0.84 11.82
N TYR A 203 6.67 1.05 12.77
CA TYR A 203 7.56 0.02 13.30
C TYR A 203 6.81 -1.16 13.93
N CYS A 204 5.77 -0.89 14.72
CA CYS A 204 4.91 -1.91 15.29
C CYS A 204 4.18 -2.72 14.21
N GLY A 205 3.69 -2.06 13.16
CA GLY A 205 3.12 -2.71 11.98
C GLY A 205 4.12 -3.64 11.29
N TYR A 206 5.32 -3.14 10.97
CA TYR A 206 6.38 -3.95 10.35
C TYR A 206 6.70 -5.21 11.14
N ARG A 207 6.88 -5.08 12.46
CA ARG A 207 7.15 -6.25 13.31
C ARG A 207 6.06 -7.32 13.21
N ARG A 208 4.78 -6.91 13.22
CA ARG A 208 3.65 -7.85 13.15
C ARG A 208 3.61 -8.58 11.82
N PHE A 209 3.79 -7.89 10.70
CA PHE A 209 3.74 -8.52 9.38
C PHE A 209 4.97 -9.39 9.10
N LEU A 210 6.18 -8.89 9.39
CA LEU A 210 7.43 -9.61 9.19
C LEU A 210 7.47 -10.95 9.93
N GLU A 211 6.95 -10.99 11.17
CA GLU A 211 6.90 -12.23 11.96
C GLU A 211 6.16 -13.35 11.22
N SER A 212 5.03 -13.03 10.59
CA SER A 212 4.23 -13.98 9.80
C SER A 212 4.78 -14.24 8.40
N ASP A 213 5.45 -13.27 7.79
CA ASP A 213 5.94 -13.37 6.40
C ASP A 213 7.18 -14.25 6.29
N LEU A 214 8.07 -14.15 7.28
CA LEU A 214 9.38 -14.78 7.23
C LEU A 214 9.45 -16.13 7.95
N GLN A 215 8.37 -16.57 8.59
CA GLN A 215 8.39 -17.78 9.42
C GLN A 215 8.72 -19.07 8.65
N HIS A 216 8.38 -19.12 7.36
CA HIS A 216 8.68 -20.29 6.51
C HIS A 216 10.06 -20.19 5.84
N ILE A 217 10.64 -18.99 5.75
CA ILE A 217 11.99 -18.77 5.24
C ILE A 217 13.02 -19.00 6.35
N PHE A 218 12.73 -18.49 7.55
CA PHE A 218 13.57 -18.60 8.73
C PHE A 218 12.85 -19.35 9.86
N PRO A 219 12.54 -20.64 9.66
CA PRO A 219 11.75 -21.40 10.63
C PRO A 219 12.43 -21.45 12.00
N THR A 220 11.59 -21.45 13.03
CA THR A 220 12.03 -21.76 14.39
C THR A 220 12.26 -23.26 14.53
N GLY A 221 13.15 -23.64 15.44
CA GLY A 221 13.53 -25.03 15.63
C GLY A 221 14.80 -25.15 16.44
N LYS A 222 15.51 -26.29 16.31
CA LYS A 222 16.72 -26.58 17.08
C LYS A 222 17.79 -25.47 17.00
N ASN A 223 17.91 -24.82 15.85
CA ASN A 223 18.94 -23.80 15.59
C ASN A 223 18.44 -22.35 15.74
N ARG A 224 17.14 -22.13 15.96
CA ARG A 224 16.55 -20.79 16.12
C ARG A 224 15.38 -20.85 17.08
N SER A 225 15.57 -20.31 18.28
CA SER A 225 14.47 -20.15 19.22
C SER A 225 13.50 -19.06 18.77
N HIS A 226 12.26 -19.14 19.25
CA HIS A 226 11.25 -18.11 19.00
C HIS A 226 11.67 -16.72 19.49
N ASN A 227 12.39 -16.64 20.62
CA ASN A 227 12.93 -15.37 21.13
C ASN A 227 14.04 -14.81 20.22
N SER A 228 14.91 -15.68 19.69
CA SER A 228 15.91 -15.28 18.70
C SER A 228 15.24 -14.74 17.44
N TYR A 229 14.24 -15.46 16.92
CA TYR A 229 13.48 -15.03 15.74
C TYR A 229 12.85 -13.65 15.95
N LYS A 230 12.14 -13.44 17.07
CA LYS A 230 11.54 -12.13 17.40
C LYS A 230 12.56 -11.00 17.51
N ARG A 231 13.79 -11.28 17.95
CA ARG A 231 14.88 -10.30 17.97
C ARG A 231 15.35 -9.95 16.56
N ASP A 232 15.51 -10.95 15.70
CA ASP A 232 15.94 -10.75 14.31
C ASP A 232 14.87 -9.98 13.51
N ILE A 233 13.58 -10.25 13.75
CA ILE A 233 12.46 -9.48 13.19
C ILE A 233 12.51 -8.00 13.61
N LYS A 234 12.83 -7.70 14.89
CA LYS A 234 13.01 -6.31 15.36
C LYS A 234 14.20 -5.61 14.71
N TYR A 235 15.26 -6.36 14.41
CA TYR A 235 16.40 -5.83 13.65
C TYR A 235 15.97 -5.46 12.23
N LEU A 236 15.33 -6.40 11.53
CA LEU A 236 14.88 -6.18 10.15
C LEU A 236 13.84 -5.05 10.04
N ALA A 237 12.91 -4.95 10.98
CA ALA A 237 11.96 -3.85 11.04
C ALA A 237 12.66 -2.48 11.16
N ARG A 238 13.78 -2.39 11.88
CA ARG A 238 14.58 -1.15 11.97
C ARG A 238 15.28 -0.84 10.65
N GLU A 239 15.85 -1.83 9.98
CA GLU A 239 16.43 -1.66 8.63
C GLU A 239 15.38 -1.15 7.63
N MET A 240 14.16 -1.68 7.68
CA MET A 240 13.06 -1.17 6.86
C MET A 240 12.71 0.28 7.19
N MET A 241 12.72 0.69 8.46
CA MET A 241 12.46 2.09 8.82
C MET A 241 13.56 3.03 8.31
N ILE A 242 14.83 2.61 8.35
CA ILE A 242 15.96 3.40 7.81
C ILE A 242 15.79 3.61 6.30
N ARG A 243 15.47 2.54 5.55
CA ARG A 243 15.21 2.66 4.11
C ARG A 243 13.94 3.48 3.82
N GLY A 244 12.92 3.35 4.66
CA GLY A 244 11.68 4.10 4.59
C GLY A 244 11.88 5.61 4.78
N TYR A 245 12.83 6.03 5.63
CA TYR A 245 13.22 7.43 5.77
C TYR A 245 13.74 8.00 4.44
N ALA A 246 14.72 7.33 3.82
CA ALA A 246 15.30 7.75 2.55
C ALA A 246 14.24 7.77 1.43
N PHE A 247 13.38 6.75 1.40
CA PHE A 247 12.30 6.65 0.44
C PHE A 247 11.25 7.77 0.59
N ALA A 248 10.88 8.11 1.82
CA ALA A 248 10.00 9.25 2.08
C ALA A 248 10.62 10.57 1.60
N GLY A 249 11.92 10.76 1.81
CA GLY A 249 12.68 11.90 1.29
C GLY A 249 12.65 11.98 -0.24
N ALA A 250 12.92 10.86 -0.92
CA ALA A 250 12.88 10.78 -2.38
C ALA A 250 11.51 11.11 -2.95
N ILE A 251 10.44 10.61 -2.32
CA ILE A 251 9.09 10.92 -2.77
C ILE A 251 8.75 12.40 -2.53
N LYS A 252 9.13 12.98 -1.39
CA LYS A 252 8.91 14.41 -1.13
C LYS A 252 9.60 15.28 -2.18
N ALA A 253 10.79 14.88 -2.63
CA ALA A 253 11.51 15.58 -3.69
C ALA A 253 10.85 15.44 -5.06
N ALA A 254 10.39 14.23 -5.43
CA ALA A 254 9.79 13.96 -6.73
C ALA A 254 8.33 14.46 -6.85
N PHE A 255 7.59 14.48 -5.74
CA PHE A 255 6.16 14.81 -5.69
C PHE A 255 5.84 15.88 -4.63
N PRO A 256 6.49 17.06 -4.67
CA PRO A 256 6.46 18.04 -3.57
C PRO A 256 5.08 18.65 -3.30
N ASN A 257 4.20 18.67 -4.32
CA ASN A 257 2.88 19.27 -4.24
C ASN A 257 1.75 18.24 -4.16
N HIS A 258 2.06 16.93 -4.20
CA HIS A 258 1.01 15.91 -4.18
C HIS A 258 0.43 15.76 -2.77
N LEU A 259 -0.87 15.47 -2.70
CA LEU A 259 -1.46 15.02 -1.45
C LEU A 259 -0.93 13.62 -1.12
N ARG A 260 -0.28 13.51 0.05
CA ARG A 260 0.39 12.28 0.49
C ARG A 260 -0.61 11.29 1.09
N LEU A 261 -0.78 10.15 0.42
CA LEU A 261 -1.53 9.01 0.91
C LEU A 261 -0.60 7.98 1.57
N SER A 262 -1.17 7.08 2.37
CA SER A 262 -0.46 6.03 3.11
C SER A 262 -1.32 4.79 3.29
N ILE A 263 -0.68 3.63 3.42
CA ILE A 263 -1.32 2.37 3.85
C ILE A 263 -1.07 2.03 5.32
N HIS A 264 -0.21 2.80 6.00
CA HIS A 264 0.10 2.64 7.42
C HIS A 264 -0.75 3.57 8.26
N HIS A 265 -1.09 3.14 9.48
CA HIS A 265 -1.65 4.00 10.52
C HIS A 265 -0.78 5.25 10.74
N SER A 266 -1.43 6.36 11.12
CA SER A 266 -0.81 7.66 11.31
C SER A 266 -1.61 8.47 12.33
N THR A 267 -0.95 9.44 12.98
CA THR A 267 -1.55 10.53 13.74
C THR A 267 -2.37 11.45 12.85
N GLY A 268 -2.29 11.28 11.52
CA GLY A 268 -3.03 12.05 10.54
C GLY A 268 -2.37 13.38 10.20
N GLU A 269 -1.18 13.70 10.74
CA GLU A 269 -0.59 15.03 10.59
C GLU A 269 0.04 15.28 9.20
N HIS A 270 0.64 14.25 8.59
CA HIS A 270 1.47 14.41 7.39
C HIS A 270 1.01 13.58 6.19
N LYS A 271 0.16 12.58 6.41
CA LYS A 271 -0.31 11.64 5.39
C LYS A 271 -1.73 11.20 5.69
N VAL A 272 -2.51 10.95 4.64
CA VAL A 272 -3.85 10.40 4.75
C VAL A 272 -3.76 8.88 4.62
N SER A 273 -4.08 8.17 5.70
CA SER A 273 -4.02 6.70 5.74
C SER A 273 -5.30 6.09 5.16
N LEU A 274 -5.18 5.22 4.17
CA LEU A 274 -6.29 4.60 3.46
C LEU A 274 -6.36 3.08 3.71
N SER A 275 -7.59 2.56 3.79
CA SER A 275 -7.84 1.13 3.62
C SER A 275 -8.03 0.81 2.15
N LEU A 276 -7.10 0.02 1.59
CA LEU A 276 -7.12 -0.38 0.18
C LEU A 276 -8.18 -1.44 -0.13
N LEU A 277 -8.59 -2.21 0.87
CA LEU A 277 -9.68 -3.15 0.77
C LEU A 277 -10.88 -2.67 1.57
N HIS A 278 -12.09 -2.95 1.08
CA HIS A 278 -13.29 -2.80 1.88
C HIS A 278 -13.36 -3.99 2.82
N THR A 279 -12.94 -3.81 4.07
CA THR A 279 -12.84 -4.92 5.02
C THR A 279 -13.09 -4.46 6.44
N GLU A 280 -13.58 -5.40 7.25
CA GLU A 280 -13.69 -5.33 8.72
C GLU A 280 -12.62 -6.20 9.39
N THR A 281 -11.69 -6.76 8.63
CA THR A 281 -10.54 -7.50 9.16
C THR A 281 -9.30 -6.61 9.23
N GLY A 282 -8.26 -7.06 9.95
CA GLY A 282 -6.96 -6.39 9.94
C GLY A 282 -6.17 -6.48 8.62
N TYR A 283 -6.72 -7.11 7.58
CA TYR A 283 -6.03 -7.36 6.30
C TYR A 283 -6.38 -6.30 5.25
N THR A 284 -5.90 -5.08 5.46
CA THR A 284 -6.27 -3.91 4.64
C THR A 284 -5.39 -3.72 3.40
N THR A 285 -4.27 -4.46 3.29
CA THR A 285 -3.33 -4.40 2.17
C THR A 285 -3.36 -5.69 1.35
N PRO A 286 -3.57 -5.61 0.02
CA PRO A 286 -3.86 -6.79 -0.81
C PRO A 286 -2.67 -7.75 -0.96
N TRP A 287 -1.44 -7.27 -0.76
CA TRP A 287 -0.25 -8.10 -0.88
C TRP A 287 0.05 -8.97 0.36
N HIS A 288 -0.71 -8.82 1.44
CA HIS A 288 -0.56 -9.62 2.66
C HIS A 288 -1.73 -10.58 2.91
N CYS A 289 -2.66 -10.71 1.97
CA CYS A 289 -3.87 -11.51 2.10
C CYS A 289 -4.38 -12.00 0.74
N CYS A 290 -5.51 -12.71 0.77
CA CYS A 290 -6.38 -12.93 -0.37
C CYS A 290 -7.79 -12.38 -0.04
N VAL A 291 -8.73 -12.55 -0.98
CA VAL A 291 -10.13 -12.19 -0.78
C VAL A 291 -11.05 -13.37 -1.06
N ALA A 292 -12.20 -13.39 -0.39
CA ALA A 292 -13.30 -14.28 -0.65
C ALA A 292 -14.56 -13.50 -1.05
N LEU A 293 -15.27 -13.96 -2.08
CA LEU A 293 -16.61 -13.49 -2.41
C LEU A 293 -17.62 -14.28 -1.59
N MET A 294 -18.26 -13.61 -0.64
CA MET A 294 -19.23 -14.21 0.27
C MET A 294 -20.57 -14.41 -0.43
N ALA A 295 -21.42 -15.30 0.10
CA ALA A 295 -22.73 -15.63 -0.48
C ALA A 295 -23.68 -14.44 -0.55
N ASN A 296 -23.50 -13.45 0.34
CA ASN A 296 -24.25 -12.19 0.33
C ASN A 296 -23.74 -11.17 -0.72
N GLY A 297 -22.69 -11.50 -1.49
CA GLY A 297 -22.10 -10.64 -2.52
C GLY A 297 -21.00 -9.70 -2.02
N GLU A 298 -20.72 -9.66 -0.72
CA GLU A 298 -19.64 -8.84 -0.15
C GLU A 298 -18.26 -9.53 -0.29
N TRP A 299 -17.21 -8.72 -0.28
CA TRP A 299 -15.84 -9.21 -0.29
C TRP A 299 -15.26 -9.25 1.13
N LEU A 300 -14.68 -10.39 1.51
CA LEU A 300 -13.97 -10.57 2.77
C LEU A 300 -12.47 -10.77 2.51
N SER A 301 -11.61 -9.96 3.12
CA SER A 301 -10.15 -10.14 3.03
C SER A 301 -9.63 -10.95 4.20
N ALA A 302 -8.84 -11.99 3.94
CA ALA A 302 -8.17 -12.77 4.99
C ALA A 302 -6.96 -13.53 4.41
N PRO A 303 -6.08 -14.10 5.25
CA PRO A 303 -5.05 -15.04 4.82
C PRO A 303 -5.69 -16.24 4.11
N ILE A 304 -4.97 -16.86 3.18
CA ILE A 304 -5.46 -18.08 2.52
C ILE A 304 -5.77 -19.20 3.52
N SER A 305 -5.09 -19.25 4.67
CA SER A 305 -5.34 -20.23 5.73
C SER A 305 -6.74 -20.13 6.33
N THR A 306 -7.43 -19.00 6.18
CA THR A 306 -8.82 -18.84 6.61
C THR A 306 -9.79 -19.60 5.71
N PHE A 307 -9.46 -19.79 4.44
CA PHE A 307 -10.40 -20.34 3.44
C PHE A 307 -9.97 -21.70 2.88
N LYS A 308 -8.67 -21.96 2.76
CA LYS A 308 -8.13 -23.09 1.96
C LYS A 308 -8.58 -24.48 2.43
N ASP A 309 -8.76 -24.64 3.73
CA ASP A 309 -9.13 -25.91 4.37
C ASP A 309 -10.61 -25.92 4.81
N ASP A 310 -11.35 -24.85 4.50
CA ASP A 310 -12.75 -24.72 4.85
C ASP A 310 -13.61 -25.30 3.70
N PRO A 311 -14.42 -26.35 3.95
CA PRO A 311 -15.25 -26.97 2.92
C PRO A 311 -16.31 -26.02 2.34
N TYR A 312 -16.61 -24.90 3.00
CA TYR A 312 -17.57 -23.90 2.55
C TYR A 312 -17.03 -22.98 1.46
N PHE A 313 -15.73 -23.03 1.14
CA PHE A 313 -15.13 -22.17 0.12
C PHE A 313 -14.56 -22.97 -1.06
N ASP A 314 -14.74 -22.45 -2.27
CA ASP A 314 -14.05 -22.90 -3.47
C ASP A 314 -13.02 -21.87 -3.92
N VAL A 315 -11.84 -22.33 -4.33
CA VAL A 315 -10.85 -21.46 -4.97
C VAL A 315 -11.24 -21.23 -6.44
N ILE A 316 -11.30 -19.97 -6.83
CA ILE A 316 -11.66 -19.55 -8.18
C ILE A 316 -10.40 -19.21 -8.97
N PHE A 317 -10.33 -19.77 -10.17
CA PHE A 317 -9.23 -19.52 -11.10
C PHE A 317 -9.63 -18.48 -12.13
N GLU A 318 -8.74 -17.51 -12.38
CA GLU A 318 -8.83 -16.57 -13.49
C GLU A 318 -7.52 -16.65 -14.28
N ASP A 319 -7.60 -16.66 -15.60
CA ASP A 319 -6.42 -16.78 -16.48
C ASP A 319 -5.50 -17.98 -16.12
N GLY A 320 -6.10 -19.10 -15.68
CA GLY A 320 -5.39 -20.34 -15.33
C GLY A 320 -4.66 -20.33 -13.98
N ARG A 321 -4.85 -19.30 -13.14
CA ARG A 321 -4.22 -19.17 -11.82
C ARG A 321 -5.25 -18.91 -10.72
N PRO A 322 -5.00 -19.34 -9.46
CA PRO A 322 -5.90 -19.02 -8.36
C PRO A 322 -5.97 -17.50 -8.17
N SER A 323 -7.20 -16.97 -8.01
CA SER A 323 -7.46 -15.53 -7.97
C SER A 323 -8.14 -15.09 -6.67
N TYR A 324 -9.16 -15.84 -6.22
CA TYR A 324 -9.89 -15.55 -4.98
C TYR A 324 -10.65 -16.79 -4.50
N PHE A 325 -11.24 -16.75 -3.31
CA PHE A 325 -12.15 -17.78 -2.81
C PHE A 325 -13.60 -17.38 -3.00
N ARG A 326 -14.53 -18.33 -3.09
CA ARG A 326 -15.97 -18.02 -3.14
C ARG A 326 -16.71 -18.93 -2.17
N GLU A 327 -17.52 -18.33 -1.32
CA GLU A 327 -18.41 -19.08 -0.44
C GLU A 327 -19.46 -19.82 -1.28
N LYS A 328 -19.65 -21.10 -0.99
CA LYS A 328 -20.66 -21.94 -1.62
C LYS A 328 -22.05 -21.51 -1.17
N LEU A 329 -22.98 -21.44 -2.12
CA LEU A 329 -24.40 -21.28 -1.83
C LEU A 329 -24.94 -22.59 -1.27
N TYR A 330 -24.94 -22.75 0.05
CA TYR A 330 -25.66 -23.85 0.68
C TYR A 330 -27.13 -23.49 0.85
N ARG A 331 -28.02 -24.46 0.59
CA ARG A 331 -29.40 -24.37 1.03
C ARG A 331 -29.40 -24.56 2.55
N ASP A 332 -30.26 -23.85 3.28
CA ASP A 332 -30.31 -23.87 4.76
C ASP A 332 -30.42 -25.27 5.38
N GLU A 333 -30.74 -26.31 4.60
CA GLU A 333 -30.82 -27.71 5.02
C GLU A 333 -29.46 -28.36 5.35
N ASP A 334 -28.34 -27.78 4.87
CA ASP A 334 -26.99 -28.35 5.02
C ASP A 334 -26.18 -27.75 6.20
N ARG A 335 -26.67 -26.69 6.85
CA ARG A 335 -26.10 -26.17 8.11
C ARG A 335 -26.69 -26.94 9.30
N LYS A 336 -26.24 -28.17 9.50
CA LYS A 336 -26.50 -28.95 10.74
C LYS A 336 -25.37 -28.84 11.73
#